data_AF-A0A9C9SBW5-F1
#
_entry.id   AF-A0A9C9SBW5-F1
#
_cell.length_a   1.000
_cell.length_b   1.000
_cell.length_c   1.000
_cell.angle_alpha   90.00
_cell.angle_beta   90.00
_cell.angle_gamma   90.00
#
_symmetry.space_group_name_H-M   'P 1'
#
loop_
_entity.id
_entity.type
_entity.pdbx_description
1 polymer ?
#
loop_
_entity_poly.entity_id
_entity_poly.type
_entity_poly.pdbx_seq_one_letter_code
_entity_poly.pdbx_strand_id
1 'polypeptide(L)'
;MGNMQRHDRQQGAVLAATLVILLLLTLIGVGAMGGASLEQKMAANSSQREENFQATELCLLAAQAWMEEKTIRPVEGTCEGNEGACSVEVWAANALAANWWEQNDPAWWNSYGITVDEAWLTEKQLPLSLANSCRFIVELRSYVPDSILQEKQIK
;
A
#
# COMPACT_ATOMS: atom_id res chain seq x y z
N MET A 1 -78.47 24.80 -35.10
CA MET A 1 -77.21 25.18 -35.77
C MET A 1 -76.16 25.41 -34.68
N GLY A 2 -75.35 24.41 -34.36
CA GLY A 2 -74.27 24.51 -33.37
C GLY A 2 -72.94 24.28 -34.06
N ASN A 3 -72.11 25.33 -34.11
CA ASN A 3 -70.83 25.36 -34.84
C ASN A 3 -69.80 24.41 -34.22
N MET A 4 -69.20 23.55 -35.06
CA MET A 4 -68.04 22.73 -34.70
C MET A 4 -66.78 23.60 -34.70
N GLN A 5 -66.27 23.95 -33.52
CA GLN A 5 -64.97 24.58 -33.38
C GLN A 5 -63.87 23.53 -33.62
N ARG A 6 -63.11 23.68 -34.71
CA ARG A 6 -61.95 22.85 -35.02
C ARG A 6 -60.77 23.30 -34.17
N HIS A 7 -60.24 22.39 -33.34
CA HIS A 7 -58.97 22.59 -32.65
C HIS A 7 -57.82 22.33 -33.64
N ASP A 8 -57.01 23.36 -33.89
CA ASP A 8 -55.79 23.27 -34.67
C ASP A 8 -54.77 22.35 -33.98
N ARG A 9 -54.28 21.35 -34.72
CA ARG A 9 -53.29 20.37 -34.26
C ARG A 9 -51.89 21.00 -34.27
N GLN A 10 -51.54 21.70 -33.20
CA GLN A 10 -50.17 22.11 -32.89
C GLN A 10 -49.35 20.87 -32.44
N GLN A 11 -48.92 20.01 -33.37
CA GLN A 11 -48.21 18.75 -33.05
C GLN A 11 -46.69 18.77 -33.32
N GLY A 12 -46.10 19.90 -33.71
CA GLY A 12 -44.65 19.98 -34.02
C GLY A 12 -43.80 20.78 -33.01
N ALA A 13 -44.30 21.89 -32.49
CA ALA A 13 -43.51 22.84 -31.71
C ALA A 13 -43.05 22.30 -30.34
N VAL A 14 -43.86 21.43 -29.72
CA VAL A 14 -43.55 20.82 -28.42
C VAL A 14 -42.33 19.88 -28.50
N LEU A 15 -42.17 19.16 -29.61
CA LEU A 15 -41.03 18.25 -29.77
C LEU A 15 -39.71 19.03 -29.86
N ALA A 16 -39.70 20.15 -30.61
CA ALA A 16 -38.53 21.00 -30.74
C ALA A 16 -38.17 21.68 -29.40
N ALA A 17 -39.18 22.21 -28.69
CA ALA A 17 -38.96 22.84 -27.40
C ALA A 17 -38.43 21.86 -26.34
N THR A 18 -38.96 20.64 -26.29
CA THR A 18 -38.50 19.61 -25.35
C THR A 18 -37.07 19.15 -25.65
N LEU A 19 -36.69 19.04 -26.93
CA LEU A 19 -35.33 18.64 -27.33
C LEU A 19 -34.29 19.71 -26.98
N VAL A 20 -34.63 21.00 -27.14
CA VAL A 20 -33.76 22.11 -26.69
C VAL A 20 -33.59 22.10 -25.17
N ILE A 21 -34.67 21.91 -24.42
CA ILE A 21 -34.61 21.85 -22.95
C ILE A 21 -33.78 20.64 -22.48
N LEU A 22 -33.97 19.46 -23.10
CA LEU A 22 -33.17 18.27 -22.82
C LEU A 22 -31.69 18.48 -23.10
N LEU A 23 -31.34 19.11 -24.22
CA LEU A 23 -29.96 19.43 -24.58
C LEU A 23 -29.31 20.32 -23.51
N LEU A 24 -30.01 21.37 -23.09
CA LEU A 24 -29.52 22.30 -22.05
C LEU A 24 -29.30 21.58 -20.72
N LEU A 25 -30.25 20.74 -20.28
CA LEU A 25 -30.10 19.94 -19.07
C LEU A 25 -28.92 18.98 -19.16
N THR A 26 -28.67 18.39 -20.32
CA THR A 26 -27.54 17.47 -20.54
C THR A 26 -26.20 18.20 -20.44
N LEU A 27 -26.08 19.38 -21.05
CA LEU A 27 -24.85 20.18 -20.99
C LEU A 27 -24.52 20.64 -19.56
N ILE A 28 -25.53 21.05 -18.80
CA ILE A 28 -25.38 21.40 -17.39
C ILE A 28 -24.99 20.16 -16.56
N GLY A 29 -25.62 19.01 -16.83
CA GLY A 29 -25.32 17.75 -16.16
C GLY A 29 -23.88 17.27 -16.39
N VAL A 30 -23.39 17.30 -17.64
CA VAL A 30 -22.02 16.89 -17.97
C VAL A 30 -20.99 17.83 -17.36
N GLY A 31 -21.26 19.15 -17.34
CA GLY A 31 -20.38 20.13 -16.69
C GLY A 31 -20.20 19.87 -15.19
N ALA A 32 -21.28 19.50 -14.49
CA ALA A 32 -21.22 19.17 -13.06
C ALA A 32 -20.47 17.86 -12.76
N MET A 33 -20.56 16.86 -13.64
CA MET A 33 -19.86 15.57 -13.49
C MET A 33 -18.32 15.70 -13.54
N GLY A 34 -17.79 16.69 -14.27
CA GLY A 34 -16.35 16.92 -14.37
C GLY A 34 -15.69 17.27 -13.03
N GLY A 35 -16.30 18.18 -12.26
CA GLY A 35 -15.83 18.56 -10.92
C GLY A 35 -15.90 17.41 -9.93
N ALA A 36 -17.04 16.71 -9.91
CA ALA A 36 -17.23 15.53 -9.06
C ALA A 36 -16.19 14.43 -9.32
N SER A 37 -15.78 14.23 -10.57
CA SER A 37 -14.74 13.24 -10.91
C SER A 37 -13.36 13.61 -10.35
N LEU A 38 -13.00 14.89 -10.35
CA LEU A 38 -11.73 15.35 -9.78
C LEU A 38 -11.71 15.21 -8.26
N GLU A 39 -12.79 15.63 -7.60
CA GLU A 39 -12.95 15.48 -6.16
C GLU A 39 -12.90 14.01 -5.73
N GLN A 40 -13.56 13.12 -6.48
CA GLN A 40 -13.50 11.68 -6.24
C GLN A 40 -12.07 11.15 -6.36
N LYS A 41 -11.29 11.58 -7.36
CA LYS A 41 -9.89 11.17 -7.52
C LYS A 41 -9.00 11.69 -6.39
N MET A 42 -9.21 12.93 -5.94
CA MET A 42 -8.46 13.47 -4.81
C MET A 42 -8.81 12.76 -3.49
N ALA A 43 -10.09 12.48 -3.26
CA ALA A 43 -10.54 11.70 -2.11
C ALA A 43 -9.97 10.27 -2.14
N ALA A 44 -9.99 9.61 -3.30
CA ALA A 44 -9.41 8.28 -3.47
C ALA A 44 -7.89 8.28 -3.24
N ASN A 45 -7.17 9.26 -3.79
CA ASN A 45 -5.71 9.38 -3.58
C ASN A 45 -5.37 9.62 -2.09
N SER A 46 -6.12 10.52 -1.43
CA SER A 46 -5.95 10.77 0.00
C SER A 46 -6.19 9.51 0.83
N SER A 47 -7.26 8.75 0.53
CA SER A 47 -7.59 7.51 1.23
C SER A 47 -6.52 6.44 1.03
N GLN A 48 -6.06 6.24 -0.21
CA GLN A 48 -5.03 5.24 -0.51
C GLN A 48 -3.71 5.56 0.19
N ARG A 49 -3.34 6.85 0.24
CA ARG A 49 -2.12 7.28 0.93
C ARG A 49 -2.17 6.95 2.41
N GLU A 50 -3.32 7.18 3.05
CA GLU A 50 -3.51 6.90 4.47
C GLU A 50 -3.46 5.39 4.75
N GLU A 51 -4.15 4.58 3.94
CA GLU A 51 -4.12 3.12 4.05
C GLU A 51 -2.69 2.56 3.90
N ASN A 52 -1.96 3.04 2.89
CA ASN A 52 -0.57 2.61 2.68
C ASN A 52 0.32 3.00 3.86
N PHE A 53 0.09 4.17 4.47
CA PHE A 53 0.85 4.63 5.62
C PHE A 53 0.60 3.74 6.84
N GLN A 54 -0.67 3.47 7.16
CA GLN A 54 -1.05 2.58 8.26
C GLN A 54 -0.51 1.16 8.05
N ALA A 55 -0.61 0.61 6.84
CA ALA A 55 -0.05 -0.70 6.51
C ALA A 55 1.48 -0.74 6.69
N THR A 56 2.18 0.33 6.28
CA THR A 56 3.63 0.43 6.44
C THR A 56 4.03 0.55 7.92
N GLU A 57 3.29 1.32 8.72
CA GLU A 57 3.52 1.45 10.16
C GLU A 57 3.36 0.11 10.88
N LEU A 58 2.31 -0.64 10.55
CA LEU A 58 2.12 -1.98 11.09
C LEU A 58 3.25 -2.93 10.68
N CYS A 59 3.72 -2.83 9.43
CA CYS A 59 4.81 -3.65 8.93
C CYS A 59 6.14 -3.33 9.64
N LEU A 60 6.37 -2.06 9.94
CA LEU A 60 7.50 -1.60 10.74
C LEU A 60 7.43 -2.11 12.18
N LEU A 61 6.25 -2.07 12.81
CA LEU A 61 6.04 -2.61 14.16
C LEU A 61 6.33 -4.12 14.21
N ALA A 62 5.91 -4.86 13.18
CA ALA A 62 6.24 -6.28 13.05
C ALA A 62 7.75 -6.51 12.91
N ALA A 63 8.44 -5.70 12.10
CA ALA A 63 9.90 -5.78 11.98
C ALA A 63 10.61 -5.47 13.30
N GLN A 64 10.15 -4.47 14.05
CA GLN A 64 10.68 -4.14 15.37
C GLN A 64 10.51 -5.30 16.36
N ALA A 65 9.30 -5.84 16.49
CA ALA A 65 9.06 -6.96 17.39
C ALA A 65 9.85 -8.22 16.97
N TRP A 66 10.08 -8.44 15.68
CA TRP A 66 10.94 -9.51 15.19
C TRP A 66 12.42 -9.32 15.57
N MET A 67 12.90 -8.07 15.62
CA MET A 67 14.24 -7.73 16.08
C MET A 67 14.38 -7.88 17.60
N GLU A 68 13.38 -7.50 18.38
CA GLU A 68 13.39 -7.61 19.85
C GLU A 68 13.47 -9.06 20.35
N GLU A 69 13.00 -10.02 19.56
CA GLU A 69 13.10 -11.46 19.87
C GLU A 69 14.53 -12.01 19.75
N LYS A 70 15.42 -11.31 19.02
CA LYS A 70 16.79 -11.79 18.79
C LYS A 70 17.64 -11.59 20.04
N THR A 71 17.86 -12.69 20.77
CA THR A 71 18.66 -12.72 22.00
C THR A 71 20.14 -13.02 21.78
N ILE A 72 20.51 -13.49 20.58
CA ILE A 72 21.88 -13.74 20.16
C ILE A 72 22.19 -12.89 18.93
N ARG A 73 23.48 -12.57 18.73
CA ARG A 73 23.94 -11.86 17.53
C ARG A 73 23.50 -12.66 16.28
N PRO A 74 22.66 -12.08 15.40
CA PRO A 74 22.32 -12.72 14.14
C PRO A 74 23.60 -12.93 13.33
N VAL A 75 23.77 -14.12 12.75
CA VAL A 75 24.90 -14.39 11.86
C VAL A 75 24.59 -13.70 10.53
N GLU A 76 25.48 -12.80 10.13
CA GLU A 76 25.40 -12.18 8.80
C GLU A 76 25.63 -13.23 7.73
N GLY A 77 24.76 -13.24 6.74
CA GLY A 77 24.95 -14.03 5.54
C GLY A 77 26.00 -13.41 4.64
N THR A 78 26.99 -14.19 4.21
CA THR A 78 27.79 -13.83 3.04
C THR A 78 26.99 -14.19 1.79
N CYS A 79 26.18 -13.27 1.27
CA CYS A 79 25.63 -13.37 -0.08
C CYS A 79 26.73 -13.01 -1.07
N GLU A 80 27.29 -14.02 -1.73
CA GLU A 80 28.15 -13.80 -2.88
C GLU A 80 27.26 -13.62 -4.12
N GLY A 81 27.00 -12.36 -4.50
CA GLY A 81 26.26 -11.98 -5.71
C GLY A 81 24.82 -11.49 -5.49
N ASN A 82 24.25 -10.89 -6.54
CA ASN A 82 22.87 -10.38 -6.62
C ASN A 82 21.79 -11.50 -6.61
N GLU A 83 22.20 -12.77 -6.51
CA GLU A 83 21.32 -13.94 -6.53
C GLU A 83 21.14 -14.41 -5.09
N GLY A 84 20.12 -13.86 -4.43
CA GLY A 84 19.92 -13.80 -2.98
C GLY A 84 19.72 -15.12 -2.23
N ALA A 85 20.27 -16.26 -2.63
CA ALA A 85 20.17 -17.49 -1.84
C ALA A 85 21.04 -17.43 -0.56
N CYS A 86 20.60 -16.60 0.39
CA CYS A 86 21.12 -16.52 1.74
C CYS A 86 20.08 -17.12 2.67
N SER A 87 20.42 -18.25 3.29
CA SER A 87 19.63 -18.91 4.35
C SER A 87 19.72 -18.13 5.67
N VAL A 88 19.41 -16.84 5.66
CA VAL A 88 19.98 -15.87 6.60
C VAL A 88 18.89 -15.03 7.26
N GLU A 89 19.04 -14.83 8.56
CA GLU A 89 18.15 -13.99 9.37
C GLU A 89 18.32 -12.49 9.07
N VAL A 90 19.54 -12.02 8.77
CA VAL A 90 19.89 -10.59 8.59
C VAL A 90 20.97 -10.39 7.51
N TRP A 91 20.79 -9.41 6.63
CA TRP A 91 21.73 -9.08 5.54
C TRP A 91 22.96 -8.31 6.02
N ALA A 92 24.11 -8.53 5.39
CA ALA A 92 25.29 -7.70 5.63
C ALA A 92 25.07 -6.26 5.09
N ALA A 93 25.67 -5.27 5.77
CA ALA A 93 25.57 -3.88 5.35
C ALA A 93 26.06 -3.68 3.90
N ASN A 94 25.25 -2.99 3.09
CA ASN A 94 25.54 -2.72 1.67
C ASN A 94 25.71 -3.98 0.79
N ALA A 95 25.20 -5.14 1.22
CA ALA A 95 25.19 -6.34 0.38
C ALA A 95 24.28 -6.16 -0.84
N LEU A 96 23.23 -5.36 -0.70
CA LEU A 96 22.29 -5.04 -1.76
C LEU A 96 22.73 -3.78 -2.53
N ALA A 97 22.47 -3.74 -3.83
CA ALA A 97 22.76 -2.56 -4.68
C ALA A 97 22.01 -1.30 -4.20
N ALA A 98 22.54 -0.10 -4.45
CA ALA A 98 22.01 1.17 -3.91
C ALA A 98 20.55 1.51 -4.27
N ASN A 99 19.92 0.77 -5.18
CA ASN A 99 18.54 0.90 -5.65
C ASN A 99 17.86 -0.48 -5.73
N TRP A 100 18.22 -1.40 -4.83
CA TRP A 100 17.72 -2.76 -4.82
C TRP A 100 16.18 -2.81 -4.66
N TRP A 101 15.60 -1.92 -3.86
CA TRP A 101 14.15 -1.89 -3.62
C TRP A 101 13.32 -1.47 -4.85
N GLU A 102 13.92 -0.78 -5.82
CA GLU A 102 13.28 -0.34 -7.06
C GLU A 102 13.43 -1.33 -8.22
N GLN A 103 14.48 -2.14 -8.20
CA GLN A 103 14.80 -3.08 -9.29
C GLN A 103 14.18 -4.46 -9.11
N ASN A 104 13.85 -4.81 -7.86
CA ASN A 104 13.37 -6.15 -7.53
C ASN A 104 11.86 -6.27 -7.68
N ASP A 105 11.43 -7.39 -8.25
CA ASP A 105 10.04 -7.70 -8.51
C ASP A 105 9.37 -8.39 -7.30
N PRO A 106 8.03 -8.56 -7.29
CA PRO A 106 7.35 -9.23 -6.19
C PRO A 106 7.84 -10.67 -5.95
N ALA A 107 8.37 -11.35 -6.96
CA ALA A 107 8.93 -12.69 -6.81
C ALA A 107 10.21 -12.68 -5.96
N TRP A 108 11.08 -11.69 -6.16
CA TRP A 108 12.24 -11.48 -5.31
C TRP A 108 11.86 -11.28 -3.83
N TRP A 109 10.86 -10.43 -3.55
CA TRP A 109 10.37 -10.22 -2.19
C TRP A 109 9.79 -11.49 -1.56
N ASN A 110 9.16 -12.35 -2.36
CA ASN A 110 8.66 -13.64 -1.89
C ASN A 110 9.78 -14.61 -1.48
N SER A 111 10.92 -14.55 -2.17
CA SER A 111 12.08 -15.39 -1.89
C SER A 111 12.97 -14.86 -0.76
N TYR A 112 13.06 -13.54 -0.59
CA TYR A 112 14.12 -12.92 0.22
C TYR A 112 13.61 -12.00 1.32
N GLY A 113 12.33 -11.62 1.30
CA GLY A 113 11.70 -10.85 2.36
C GLY A 113 11.30 -11.74 3.53
N ILE A 114 11.53 -11.26 4.75
CA ILE A 114 11.03 -11.88 5.97
C ILE A 114 9.53 -11.64 6.04
N THR A 115 8.76 -12.70 6.24
CA THR A 115 7.32 -12.65 6.51
C THR A 115 7.05 -13.03 7.95
N VAL A 116 5.99 -12.44 8.49
CA VAL A 116 5.40 -12.86 9.76
C VAL A 116 4.20 -13.76 9.48
N ASP A 117 4.14 -14.88 10.18
CA ASP A 117 3.03 -15.81 10.11
C ASP A 117 1.89 -15.43 11.08
N GLU A 118 0.73 -16.02 10.89
CA GLU A 118 -0.47 -15.73 11.69
C GLU A 118 -0.31 -16.09 13.18
N ALA A 119 0.50 -17.10 13.51
CA ALA A 119 0.72 -17.51 14.91
C ALA A 119 1.61 -16.49 15.63
N TRP A 120 2.69 -16.04 15.00
CA TRP A 120 3.56 -14.99 15.54
C TRP A 120 2.82 -13.66 15.72
N LEU A 121 1.97 -13.27 14.74
CA LEU A 121 1.14 -12.07 14.84
C LEU A 121 0.16 -12.13 16.01
N THR A 122 -0.43 -13.30 16.25
CA THR A 122 -1.34 -13.52 17.39
C THR A 122 -0.60 -13.38 18.72
N GLU A 123 0.61 -13.93 18.82
CA GLU A 123 1.46 -13.80 20.01
C GLU A 123 1.81 -12.33 20.30
N LYS A 124 2.17 -11.57 19.27
CA LYS A 124 2.53 -10.15 19.40
C LYS A 124 1.32 -9.20 19.42
N GLN A 125 0.09 -9.74 19.41
CA GLN A 125 -1.16 -8.96 19.40
C GLN A 125 -1.23 -7.95 18.25
N LEU A 126 -0.66 -8.32 17.10
CA LEU A 126 -0.65 -7.52 15.88
C LEU A 126 -1.80 -7.94 14.93
N PRO A 127 -2.24 -7.05 14.03
CA PRO A 127 -3.33 -7.37 13.10
C PRO A 127 -2.99 -8.55 12.17
N LEU A 128 -3.89 -9.53 12.09
CA LEU A 128 -3.73 -10.72 11.23
C LEU A 128 -3.70 -10.39 9.73
N SER A 129 -4.21 -9.22 9.34
CA SER A 129 -4.16 -8.74 7.95
C SER A 129 -2.73 -8.55 7.43
N LEU A 130 -1.72 -8.54 8.31
CA LEU A 130 -0.31 -8.46 7.95
C LEU A 130 0.28 -9.81 7.53
N ALA A 131 -0.40 -10.92 7.84
CA ALA A 131 0.10 -12.25 7.52
C ALA A 131 0.33 -12.35 6.01
N ASN A 132 1.56 -12.69 5.62
CA ASN A 132 1.99 -12.81 4.22
C ASN A 132 1.87 -11.55 3.34
N SER A 133 1.30 -10.45 3.83
CA SER A 133 1.11 -9.20 3.09
C SER A 133 2.22 -8.18 3.38
N CYS A 134 2.78 -8.20 4.59
CA CYS A 134 3.97 -7.43 4.96
C CYS A 134 5.24 -8.27 4.76
N ARG A 135 6.23 -7.68 4.09
CA ARG A 135 7.57 -8.24 3.92
C ARG A 135 8.60 -7.17 4.23
N PHE A 136 9.61 -7.53 5.02
CA PHE A 136 10.68 -6.61 5.37
C PHE A 136 12.03 -7.30 5.28
N ILE A 137 13.08 -6.49 5.27
CA ILE A 137 14.47 -6.93 5.29
C ILE A 137 15.17 -6.19 6.41
N VAL A 138 16.09 -6.87 7.07
CA VAL A 138 16.93 -6.31 8.12
C VAL A 138 18.38 -6.37 7.65
N GLU A 139 19.10 -5.26 7.81
CA GLU A 139 20.53 -5.15 7.54
C GLU A 139 21.31 -4.95 8.84
N LEU A 140 22.38 -5.73 9.04
CA LEU A 140 23.28 -5.58 10.17
C LEU A 140 24.35 -4.55 9.80
N ARG A 141 24.34 -3.40 10.49
CA ARG A 141 25.32 -2.31 10.26
C ARG A 141 26.58 -2.45 11.09
N SER A 142 26.42 -2.76 12.36
CA SER A 142 27.53 -2.88 13.31
C SER A 142 27.04 -3.56 14.57
N TYR A 143 27.91 -4.34 15.21
CA TYR A 143 27.66 -4.95 16.51
C TYR A 143 28.51 -4.25 17.57
N VAL A 144 27.87 -3.82 18.66
CA VAL A 144 28.56 -3.30 19.84
C VAL A 144 28.54 -4.40 20.90
N PRO A 145 29.70 -5.00 21.26
CA PRO A 145 29.76 -5.99 22.32
C PRO A 145 29.51 -5.32 23.68
N ASP A 146 28.71 -5.94 24.54
CA ASP A 146 28.54 -5.49 25.92
C ASP A 146 29.87 -5.61 26.67
N SER A 147 30.45 -4.47 27.06
CA SER A 147 31.72 -4.40 27.79
C SER A 147 31.60 -4.84 29.25
N ILE A 148 30.38 -4.89 29.81
CA ILE A 148 30.12 -5.22 31.23
C ILE A 148 30.33 -6.73 31.51
N LEU A 149 30.17 -7.61 30.52
CA LEU A 149 30.38 -9.05 30.70
C LEU A 149 31.85 -9.48 30.55
N GLN A 150 32.69 -8.67 29.90
CA GLN A 150 34.11 -8.98 29.72
C GLN A 150 34.93 -8.75 31.00
N GLU A 151 34.55 -7.78 31.84
CA GLU A 151 35.25 -7.50 33.11
C GLU A 151 35.07 -8.63 34.15
N LYS A 152 33.96 -9.37 34.08
CA LYS A 152 33.67 -10.48 35.01
C LYS A 152 34.36 -11.80 34.66
N GLN A 153 35.08 -11.85 33.53
CA GLN A 153 35.88 -13.02 33.13
C GLN A 153 37.38 -12.83 33.42
N ILE A 154 37.76 -11.70 34.04
CA ILE A 154 39.13 -11.38 34.45
C ILE A 154 39.18 -11.20 35.97
N LYS A 155 38.69 -12.17 36.75
CA LYS A 155 39.02 -12.35 38.18
C LYS A 155 38.95 -13.82 38.57
#